data_AF-A0A444WW13-F1
#
_entry.id   AF-A0A444WW13-F1
#
_cell.length_a   1.000
_cell.length_b   1.000
_cell.length_c   1.000
_cell.angle_alpha   90.00
_cell.angle_beta   90.00
_cell.angle_gamma   90.00
#
_symmetry.space_group_name_H-M   'P 1'
#
loop_
_entity.id
_entity.type
_entity.pdbx_description
1 polymer ?
#
loop_
_entity_poly.entity_id
_entity_poly.type
_entity_poly.pdbx_seq_one_letter_code
_entity_poly.pdbx_strand_id
1 'polypeptide(L)'
;MYSKELSLRQCWQEPLDSHLRSNLMQLTSTSYNIRDEETAQAVLDHPANILAEYSQSPFLAETQNLQAPLFPSSLSGMAIREEFHHKTCCTVLPTTTDESFGNQVDVSQDDDADDLEMEGFYASLDAETNVISFSPNEETMEALKIALDFITNNNDASVFLDAQHCCIMKTSLDYLSSLSANDGLSGAMRALISEASTVFAHCSSSYIEANMKVESTASELLRADNLKSDLENNKNQFNDTVASEKELRQKLARLEEMKEELEKQIRTTNANIMASRKEQNKTRKRKRDVYVEGKALKAQMDVMKEKVPRLQHEHDLAKENQEKIKAEWSEFGEKFKKIVVKSAVQDYQEEFGFVLKQQVHDKNFNFY
;
A
#
# COMPACT_ATOMS: atom_id res chain seq x y z
N MET A 1 68.90 12.96 9.44
CA MET A 1 67.76 13.49 8.65
C MET A 1 67.06 12.29 8.03
N TYR A 2 65.72 12.27 7.98
CA TYR A 2 64.81 11.10 7.77
C TYR A 2 64.40 10.34 9.03
N SER A 3 63.47 10.90 9.82
CA SER A 3 62.61 10.09 10.70
C SER A 3 61.35 10.82 11.22
N LYS A 4 61.16 12.12 10.94
CA LYS A 4 60.01 12.88 11.47
C LYS A 4 58.93 13.25 10.45
N GLU A 5 59.12 12.96 9.16
CA GLU A 5 58.08 13.22 8.14
C GLU A 5 57.03 12.11 8.00
N LEU A 6 57.23 10.94 8.61
CA LEU A 6 56.26 9.84 8.59
C LEU A 6 55.10 10.02 9.58
N SER A 7 55.27 10.85 10.63
CA SER A 7 54.24 11.00 11.68
C SER A 7 53.11 11.97 11.31
N LEU A 8 53.34 12.92 10.39
CA LEU A 8 52.32 13.90 9.98
C LEU A 8 51.40 13.39 8.85
N ARG A 9 51.82 12.36 8.09
CA ARG A 9 50.96 11.70 7.10
C ARG A 9 49.98 10.68 7.71
N GLN A 10 50.20 10.24 8.94
CA GLN A 10 49.31 9.28 9.62
C GLN A 10 48.09 9.94 10.29
N CYS A 11 48.08 11.25 10.58
CA CYS A 11 46.91 11.92 11.17
C CYS A 11 45.80 12.27 10.16
N TRP A 12 46.02 12.09 8.85
CA TRP A 12 45.00 12.30 7.81
C TRP A 12 44.46 10.99 7.23
N GLN A 13 44.80 9.87 7.88
CA GLN A 13 44.39 8.52 7.49
C GLN A 13 43.68 7.81 8.65
N GLU A 14 42.90 8.55 9.45
CA GLU A 14 41.84 7.91 10.20
C GLU A 14 40.77 7.47 9.20
N PRO A 15 40.41 6.17 9.16
CA PRO A 15 39.33 5.72 8.31
C PRO A 15 38.07 6.46 8.75
N LEU A 16 37.32 7.03 7.81
CA LEU A 16 35.90 7.27 8.07
C LEU A 16 35.36 6.00 8.71
N ASP A 17 34.76 6.15 9.89
CA ASP A 17 34.12 5.07 10.64
C ASP A 17 33.41 4.15 9.65
N SER A 18 33.75 2.87 9.69
CA SER A 18 33.21 1.85 8.76
C SER A 18 31.69 1.90 8.65
N HIS A 19 31.02 2.37 9.72
CA HIS A 19 29.58 2.61 9.77
C HIS A 19 29.14 3.79 8.88
N LEU A 20 29.84 4.92 8.94
CA LEU A 20 29.59 6.09 8.08
C LEU A 20 29.86 5.78 6.60
N ARG A 21 30.90 4.99 6.31
CA ARG A 21 31.24 4.59 4.94
C ARG A 21 30.22 3.61 4.35
N SER A 22 29.67 2.71 5.18
CA SER A 22 28.59 1.79 4.80
C SER A 22 27.27 2.53 4.54
N ASN A 23 26.91 3.48 5.39
CA ASN A 23 25.70 4.29 5.23
C ASN A 23 25.76 5.21 4.00
N LEU A 24 26.93 5.79 3.69
CA LEU A 24 27.13 6.58 2.47
C LEU A 24 26.98 5.74 1.20
N MET A 25 27.50 4.50 1.20
CA MET A 25 27.34 3.55 0.10
C MET A 25 25.88 3.12 -0.11
N GLN A 26 25.14 2.87 0.97
CA GLN A 26 23.71 2.50 0.87
C GLN A 26 22.84 3.65 0.33
N LEU A 27 23.12 4.90 0.73
CA LEU A 27 22.43 6.09 0.19
C LEU A 27 22.66 6.23 -1.32
N THR A 28 23.87 5.96 -1.80
CA THR A 28 24.15 5.98 -3.25
C THR A 28 23.45 4.84 -3.99
N SER A 29 23.44 3.61 -3.48
CA SER A 29 22.77 2.48 -4.15
C SER A 29 21.25 2.63 -4.20
N THR A 30 20.64 3.26 -3.20
CA THR A 30 19.19 3.49 -3.18
C THR A 30 18.77 4.60 -4.14
N SER A 31 19.64 5.59 -4.41
CA SER A 31 19.39 6.64 -5.40
C SER A 31 19.47 6.15 -6.86
N TYR A 32 20.15 5.04 -7.14
CA TYR A 32 20.23 4.47 -8.48
C TYR A 32 19.05 3.53 -8.82
N ASN A 33 18.34 3.00 -7.82
CA ASN A 33 17.18 2.12 -8.06
C ASN A 33 15.84 2.85 -8.25
N ILE A 34 15.80 4.19 -8.08
CA ILE A 34 14.57 4.99 -8.23
C ILE A 34 14.51 5.67 -9.62
N ARG A 35 15.52 5.45 -10.49
CA ARG A 35 15.66 6.19 -11.76
C ARG A 35 15.66 5.34 -13.02
N ASP A 36 15.24 4.07 -12.95
CA ASP A 36 15.20 3.17 -14.11
C ASP A 36 13.88 2.38 -14.16
N GLU A 37 12.74 3.07 -14.21
CA GLU A 37 11.51 2.49 -14.77
C GLU A 37 10.57 3.61 -15.24
N GLU A 38 10.91 4.16 -16.41
CA GLU A 38 10.07 4.90 -17.38
C GLU A 38 10.90 5.97 -18.09
N THR A 39 10.85 5.95 -19.43
CA THR A 39 11.44 6.88 -20.42
C THR A 39 12.79 6.51 -21.04
N ALA A 40 12.78 5.42 -21.80
CA ALA A 40 13.46 5.43 -23.10
C ALA A 40 12.49 5.99 -24.17
N GLN A 41 13.02 6.86 -25.04
CA GLN A 41 12.43 7.38 -26.29
C GLN A 41 11.73 8.76 -26.24
N ALA A 42 12.52 9.85 -26.27
CA ALA A 42 12.42 10.91 -27.29
C ALA A 42 13.51 11.97 -27.06
N VAL A 43 14.43 12.06 -28.02
CA VAL A 43 15.50 13.07 -28.11
C VAL A 43 15.08 14.08 -29.18
N LEU A 44 15.41 15.36 -28.95
CA LEU A 44 15.36 16.54 -29.85
C LEU A 44 13.97 17.21 -30.03
N ASP A 45 13.70 18.28 -29.30
CA ASP A 45 14.02 19.65 -29.72
C ASP A 45 13.40 20.67 -28.74
N HIS A 46 14.18 21.70 -28.41
CA HIS A 46 13.69 22.98 -27.87
C HIS A 46 14.08 24.03 -28.91
N PRO A 47 13.27 25.09 -29.16
CA PRO A 47 13.04 26.05 -28.10
C PRO A 47 11.71 26.86 -28.11
N ALA A 48 11.48 27.48 -26.95
CA ALA A 48 10.79 28.76 -26.71
C ALA A 48 9.26 28.82 -26.74
N ASN A 49 8.76 29.64 -25.81
CA ASN A 49 7.38 30.05 -25.53
C ASN A 49 6.47 28.99 -24.89
N ILE A 50 6.11 29.22 -23.62
CA ILE A 50 4.83 29.85 -23.28
C ILE A 50 4.87 30.22 -21.79
N LEU A 51 4.70 31.52 -21.56
CA LEU A 51 4.39 32.16 -20.31
C LEU A 51 2.88 32.39 -20.38
N ALA A 52 2.07 31.55 -19.74
CA ALA A 52 0.64 31.81 -19.50
C ALA A 52 0.02 30.77 -18.55
N GLU A 53 -0.56 31.30 -17.47
CA GLU A 53 -1.82 30.83 -16.88
C GLU A 53 -1.83 29.48 -16.14
N TYR A 54 -1.32 29.51 -14.89
CA TYR A 54 -1.95 28.79 -13.79
C TYR A 54 -2.87 29.74 -13.04
N SER A 55 -4.16 29.71 -13.34
CA SER A 55 -5.21 30.14 -12.42
C SER A 55 -6.57 29.70 -12.94
N GLN A 56 -7.06 28.56 -12.42
CA GLN A 56 -8.48 28.40 -12.11
C GLN A 56 -8.66 27.17 -11.21
N SER A 57 -8.78 27.45 -9.92
CA SER A 57 -9.55 26.63 -8.99
C SER A 57 -11.03 26.84 -9.29
N PRO A 58 -11.89 25.84 -9.03
CA PRO A 58 -13.24 26.12 -8.57
C PRO A 58 -13.32 25.88 -7.06
N PHE A 59 -13.95 26.87 -6.46
CA PHE A 59 -14.31 27.04 -5.07
C PHE A 59 -15.52 26.17 -4.73
N LEU A 60 -15.59 25.71 -3.49
CA LEU A 60 -16.78 25.13 -2.86
C LEU A 60 -17.89 26.18 -2.74
N ALA A 61 -19.12 25.80 -3.06
CA ALA A 61 -20.31 26.48 -2.54
C ALA A 61 -21.41 25.46 -2.21
N GLU A 62 -22.02 25.71 -1.07
CA GLU A 62 -22.99 24.90 -0.33
C GLU A 62 -24.33 24.63 -1.03
N THR A 63 -24.81 23.42 -0.75
CA THR A 63 -26.20 22.95 -0.51
C THR A 63 -27.38 23.88 -0.77
N GLN A 64 -28.41 23.34 -1.45
CA GLN A 64 -29.75 23.20 -0.85
C GLN A 64 -30.65 22.23 -1.65
N ASN A 65 -31.27 21.32 -0.88
CA ASN A 65 -32.56 20.62 -1.07
C ASN A 65 -32.88 19.95 -2.41
N LEU A 66 -33.11 18.62 -2.36
CA LEU A 66 -34.42 18.03 -2.67
C LEU A 66 -34.55 16.65 -1.98
N GLN A 67 -35.76 16.45 -1.47
CA GLN A 67 -36.25 15.39 -0.59
C GLN A 67 -36.22 13.99 -1.23
N ALA A 68 -35.76 12.98 -0.50
CA ALA A 68 -36.02 11.57 -0.79
C ALA A 68 -36.74 10.94 0.43
N PRO A 69 -37.84 10.17 0.25
CA PRO A 69 -38.41 9.44 1.36
C PRO A 69 -37.66 8.12 1.59
N LEU A 70 -37.30 7.92 2.86
CA LEU A 70 -36.88 6.65 3.44
C LEU A 70 -37.98 5.58 3.29
N PHE A 71 -37.57 4.37 2.94
CA PHE A 71 -38.33 3.16 3.23
C PHE A 71 -38.01 2.68 4.65
N PRO A 72 -39.02 2.32 5.48
CA PRO A 72 -38.78 1.56 6.69
C PRO A 72 -38.90 0.05 6.41
N SER A 73 -37.91 -0.70 6.91
CA SER A 73 -38.04 -2.13 7.15
C SER A 73 -38.67 -2.36 8.53
N SER A 74 -39.65 -3.27 8.64
CA SER A 74 -39.81 -4.10 9.84
C SER A 74 -40.65 -5.35 9.56
N LEU A 75 -40.08 -6.48 9.96
CA LEU A 75 -40.71 -7.79 10.15
C LEU A 75 -41.85 -7.75 11.18
N SER A 76 -42.89 -8.55 10.91
CA SER A 76 -43.78 -9.24 11.85
C SER A 76 -44.77 -10.02 10.98
N GLY A 77 -45.07 -11.31 11.11
CA GLY A 77 -44.77 -12.33 12.10
C GLY A 77 -45.62 -13.57 11.76
N MET A 78 -45.26 -14.69 12.39
CA MET A 78 -46.08 -15.88 12.65
C MET A 78 -46.47 -16.81 11.49
N ALA A 79 -45.80 -17.97 11.52
CA ALA A 79 -46.31 -19.24 11.09
C ALA A 79 -47.60 -19.62 11.83
N ILE A 80 -48.55 -20.23 11.11
CA ILE A 80 -49.53 -21.15 11.67
C ILE A 80 -49.50 -22.42 10.81
N ARG A 81 -49.29 -23.52 11.52
CA ARG A 81 -49.25 -24.93 11.08
C ARG A 81 -50.64 -25.55 11.33
N GLU A 82 -50.83 -26.75 10.77
CA GLU A 82 -51.90 -27.75 10.99
C GLU A 82 -53.08 -27.72 10.00
N GLU A 83 -53.61 -28.85 9.53
CA GLU A 83 -53.15 -30.24 9.34
C GLU A 83 -54.25 -30.94 8.51
N PHE A 84 -53.86 -31.96 7.74
CA PHE A 84 -54.59 -33.13 7.20
C PHE A 84 -56.08 -33.04 6.81
N HIS A 85 -56.43 -33.53 5.62
CA HIS A 85 -56.78 -34.95 5.43
C HIS A 85 -56.85 -35.36 3.96
N HIS A 86 -56.30 -36.54 3.69
CA HIS A 86 -56.37 -37.30 2.45
C HIS A 86 -57.80 -37.60 2.01
N LYS A 87 -57.99 -37.66 0.68
CA LYS A 87 -58.56 -38.84 0.03
C LYS A 87 -58.34 -38.82 -1.49
N THR A 88 -57.40 -39.66 -1.92
CA THR A 88 -57.30 -40.23 -3.25
C THR A 88 -58.48 -41.17 -3.48
N CYS A 89 -59.11 -41.13 -4.66
CA CYS A 89 -59.46 -42.36 -5.39
C CYS A 89 -59.84 -42.04 -6.84
N CYS A 90 -59.07 -42.61 -7.78
CA CYS A 90 -59.46 -42.87 -9.16
C CYS A 90 -60.54 -43.97 -9.22
N THR A 91 -60.95 -44.29 -10.45
CA THR A 91 -61.42 -45.62 -10.98
C THR A 91 -62.82 -45.48 -11.58
N VAL A 92 -62.93 -45.30 -12.90
CA VAL A 92 -63.08 -46.30 -14.00
C VAL A 92 -64.52 -46.83 -14.14
N LEU A 93 -64.95 -46.84 -15.41
CA LEU A 93 -66.13 -47.47 -16.03
C LEU A 93 -66.53 -48.83 -15.45
N PRO A 94 -67.78 -49.24 -15.73
CA PRO A 94 -67.97 -50.59 -16.26
C PRO A 94 -68.89 -50.65 -17.49
N THR A 95 -68.57 -51.63 -18.34
CA THR A 95 -69.35 -52.14 -19.46
C THR A 95 -69.80 -53.59 -19.15
N THR A 96 -70.75 -54.07 -19.95
CA THR A 96 -71.11 -55.47 -20.32
C THR A 96 -72.14 -56.26 -19.50
N THR A 97 -73.34 -56.39 -20.12
CA THR A 97 -74.08 -57.61 -20.58
C THR A 97 -74.44 -58.80 -19.67
N ASP A 98 -75.76 -59.04 -19.63
CA ASP A 98 -76.53 -60.25 -20.01
C ASP A 98 -77.14 -61.26 -19.02
N GLU A 99 -78.34 -61.67 -19.46
CA GLU A 99 -79.13 -62.91 -19.27
C GLU A 99 -79.94 -63.23 -17.98
N SER A 100 -81.26 -62.98 -18.09
CA SER A 100 -82.33 -63.97 -18.39
C SER A 100 -83.12 -64.78 -17.32
N PHE A 101 -84.41 -64.98 -17.70
CA PHE A 101 -85.50 -65.91 -17.31
C PHE A 101 -86.29 -65.64 -16.00
N GLY A 102 -87.62 -65.63 -15.93
CA GLY A 102 -88.71 -65.85 -16.89
C GLY A 102 -90.05 -66.18 -16.19
N ASN A 103 -91.16 -65.94 -16.91
CA ASN A 103 -92.55 -66.46 -16.78
C ASN A 103 -93.54 -65.77 -15.80
N GLN A 104 -94.85 -65.62 -16.09
CA GLN A 104 -95.71 -65.48 -17.29
C GLN A 104 -97.20 -65.40 -16.78
N VAL A 105 -98.14 -65.05 -17.69
CA VAL A 105 -99.63 -65.24 -17.65
C VAL A 105 -100.43 -64.06 -17.01
N ASP A 106 -101.47 -63.41 -17.59
CA ASP A 106 -102.35 -63.69 -18.75
C ASP A 106 -103.07 -62.42 -19.31
N VAL A 107 -103.20 -62.36 -20.65
CA VAL A 107 -104.41 -62.14 -21.51
C VAL A 107 -105.29 -60.87 -21.36
N SER A 108 -105.27 -59.99 -22.38
CA SER A 108 -106.29 -59.89 -23.48
C SER A 108 -106.13 -58.62 -24.35
N GLN A 109 -105.95 -58.83 -25.67
CA GLN A 109 -106.51 -58.09 -26.83
C GLN A 109 -106.49 -56.54 -26.86
N ASP A 110 -105.73 -55.98 -27.82
CA ASP A 110 -106.21 -55.03 -28.83
C ASP A 110 -105.12 -54.87 -29.92
N ASP A 111 -105.40 -55.41 -31.12
CA ASP A 111 -104.48 -55.60 -32.26
C ASP A 111 -104.21 -54.30 -33.09
N ASP A 112 -104.44 -53.10 -32.53
CA ASP A 112 -104.31 -51.82 -33.25
C ASP A 112 -103.16 -50.91 -32.72
N ALA A 113 -102.42 -51.34 -31.70
CA ALA A 113 -101.34 -50.54 -31.10
C ALA A 113 -100.00 -50.64 -31.86
N ASP A 114 -99.71 -51.80 -32.45
CA ASP A 114 -98.46 -52.04 -33.16
C ASP A 114 -98.39 -51.23 -34.47
N ASP A 115 -99.53 -51.04 -35.16
CA ASP A 115 -99.57 -50.22 -36.38
C ASP A 115 -99.37 -48.73 -36.09
N LEU A 116 -99.81 -48.21 -34.93
CA LEU A 116 -99.59 -46.82 -34.52
C LEU A 116 -98.15 -46.57 -34.03
N GLU A 117 -97.51 -47.56 -33.42
CA GLU A 117 -96.08 -47.48 -33.07
C GLU A 117 -95.19 -47.58 -34.32
N MET A 118 -95.56 -48.45 -35.28
CA MET A 118 -94.91 -48.57 -36.58
C MET A 118 -95.11 -47.28 -37.41
N GLU A 119 -96.33 -46.73 -37.48
CA GLU A 119 -96.58 -45.43 -38.12
C GLU A 119 -95.87 -44.28 -37.40
N GLY A 120 -95.78 -44.29 -36.06
CA GLY A 120 -95.02 -43.30 -35.29
C GLY A 120 -93.51 -43.35 -35.57
N PHE A 121 -92.96 -44.56 -35.74
CA PHE A 121 -91.57 -44.78 -36.09
C PHE A 121 -91.28 -44.33 -37.53
N TYR A 122 -92.08 -44.73 -38.52
CA TYR A 122 -91.89 -44.30 -39.91
C TYR A 122 -92.24 -42.82 -40.12
N ALA A 123 -93.19 -42.24 -39.38
CA ALA A 123 -93.43 -40.80 -39.34
C ALA A 123 -92.27 -40.03 -38.68
N SER A 124 -91.49 -40.65 -37.80
CA SER A 124 -90.24 -40.05 -37.29
C SER A 124 -89.08 -40.08 -38.31
N LEU A 125 -89.16 -40.97 -39.32
CA LEU A 125 -88.24 -41.04 -40.45
C LEU A 125 -88.66 -40.09 -41.59
N ASP A 126 -89.97 -39.90 -41.81
CA ASP A 126 -90.58 -38.94 -42.75
C ASP A 126 -90.72 -37.52 -42.18
N ALA A 127 -90.54 -37.36 -40.86
CA ALA A 127 -90.17 -36.08 -40.28
C ALA A 127 -88.76 -35.78 -40.76
N GLU A 128 -88.66 -35.33 -42.01
CA GLU A 128 -87.60 -34.46 -42.48
C GLU A 128 -87.43 -33.42 -41.38
N THR A 129 -86.46 -33.65 -40.50
CA THR A 129 -85.60 -32.56 -40.07
C THR A 129 -85.28 -31.88 -41.38
N ASN A 130 -85.89 -30.72 -41.60
CA ASN A 130 -85.44 -29.78 -42.60
C ASN A 130 -83.99 -29.52 -42.23
N VAL A 131 -83.11 -30.41 -42.71
CA VAL A 131 -81.70 -30.18 -42.87
C VAL A 131 -81.72 -29.14 -43.94
N ILE A 132 -81.90 -27.89 -43.50
CA ILE A 132 -81.46 -26.72 -44.22
C ILE A 132 -80.05 -27.09 -44.60
N SER A 133 -79.88 -27.49 -45.86
CA SER A 133 -78.60 -27.80 -46.46
C SER A 133 -77.70 -26.63 -46.12
N PHE A 134 -76.77 -26.87 -45.20
CA PHE A 134 -75.83 -25.86 -44.78
C PHE A 134 -74.83 -25.71 -45.92
N SER A 135 -75.13 -24.77 -46.80
CA SER A 135 -74.21 -24.25 -47.81
C SER A 135 -73.66 -22.94 -47.25
N PRO A 136 -72.66 -22.96 -46.34
CA PRO A 136 -72.00 -21.74 -45.91
C PRO A 136 -71.50 -21.01 -47.15
N ASN A 137 -71.67 -19.69 -47.17
CA ASN A 137 -71.08 -18.89 -48.23
C ASN A 137 -69.54 -19.00 -48.17
N GLU A 138 -68.87 -18.65 -49.27
CA GLU A 138 -67.42 -18.81 -49.40
C GLU A 138 -66.63 -18.05 -48.33
N GLU A 139 -67.11 -16.88 -47.93
CA GLU A 139 -66.52 -16.03 -46.89
C GLU A 139 -66.63 -16.67 -45.48
N THR A 140 -67.75 -17.34 -45.19
CA THR A 140 -67.97 -18.08 -43.94
C THR A 140 -67.11 -19.33 -43.87
N MET A 141 -66.99 -20.05 -44.99
CA MET A 141 -66.12 -21.21 -45.05
C MET A 141 -64.65 -20.82 -44.89
N GLU A 142 -64.23 -19.68 -45.44
CA GLU A 142 -62.87 -19.17 -45.29
C GLU A 142 -62.57 -18.71 -43.85
N ALA A 143 -63.48 -17.96 -43.22
CA ALA A 143 -63.33 -17.56 -41.81
C ALA A 143 -63.27 -18.77 -40.86
N LEU A 144 -64.04 -19.83 -41.14
CA LEU A 144 -63.99 -21.09 -40.39
C LEU A 144 -62.66 -21.83 -40.57
N LYS A 145 -62.12 -21.87 -41.80
CA LYS A 145 -60.79 -22.45 -42.05
C LYS A 145 -59.70 -21.69 -41.32
N ILE A 146 -59.74 -20.35 -41.34
CA ILE A 146 -58.78 -19.50 -40.62
C ILE A 146 -58.83 -19.78 -39.12
N ALA A 147 -60.03 -19.81 -38.53
CA ALA A 147 -60.18 -20.10 -37.10
C ALA A 147 -59.72 -21.52 -36.73
N LEU A 148 -60.06 -22.51 -37.56
CA LEU A 148 -59.64 -23.89 -37.35
C LEU A 148 -58.13 -24.05 -37.51
N ASP A 149 -57.53 -23.47 -38.54
CA ASP A 149 -56.09 -23.47 -38.79
C ASP A 149 -55.35 -22.83 -37.61
N PHE A 150 -55.85 -21.67 -37.13
CA PHE A 150 -55.28 -20.99 -35.99
C PHE A 150 -55.30 -21.85 -34.72
N ILE A 151 -56.40 -22.54 -34.45
CA ILE A 151 -56.56 -23.37 -33.23
C ILE A 151 -55.77 -24.68 -33.32
N THR A 152 -55.70 -25.28 -34.50
CA THR A 152 -55.22 -26.68 -34.67
C THR A 152 -53.75 -26.75 -35.06
N ASN A 153 -53.27 -25.77 -35.85
CA ASN A 153 -51.92 -25.79 -36.42
C ASN A 153 -50.95 -24.87 -35.67
N ASN A 154 -51.43 -23.94 -34.83
CA ASN A 154 -50.57 -23.13 -33.95
C ASN A 154 -50.57 -23.68 -32.52
N ASN A 155 -49.87 -24.81 -32.33
CA ASN A 155 -49.66 -25.41 -31.00
C ASN A 155 -48.69 -24.60 -30.10
N ASP A 156 -48.05 -23.58 -30.65
CA ASP A 156 -47.18 -22.66 -29.91
C ASP A 156 -47.93 -21.35 -29.64
N ALA A 157 -48.06 -21.01 -28.37
CA ALA A 157 -48.67 -19.76 -27.92
C ALA A 157 -47.89 -18.52 -28.37
N SER A 158 -46.67 -18.68 -28.92
CA SER A 158 -45.91 -17.59 -29.56
C SER A 158 -46.67 -16.91 -30.72
N VAL A 159 -47.64 -17.57 -31.35
CA VAL A 159 -48.53 -16.96 -32.36
C VAL A 159 -49.25 -15.72 -31.83
N PHE A 160 -49.48 -15.62 -30.52
CA PHE A 160 -50.09 -14.45 -29.89
C PHE A 160 -49.21 -13.19 -29.92
N LEU A 161 -47.90 -13.32 -30.16
CA LEU A 161 -46.99 -12.20 -30.33
C LEU A 161 -46.99 -11.65 -31.76
N ASP A 162 -47.49 -12.44 -32.71
CA ASP A 162 -47.65 -11.99 -34.09
C ASP A 162 -48.95 -11.19 -34.24
N ALA A 163 -48.79 -9.87 -34.30
CA ALA A 163 -49.90 -8.94 -34.45
C ALA A 163 -50.74 -9.21 -35.71
N GLN A 164 -50.13 -9.69 -36.80
CA GLN A 164 -50.84 -9.92 -38.06
C GLN A 164 -51.72 -11.18 -37.96
N HIS A 165 -51.17 -12.28 -37.45
CA HIS A 165 -51.93 -13.52 -37.26
C HIS A 165 -53.06 -13.34 -36.23
N CYS A 166 -52.82 -12.58 -35.16
CA CYS A 166 -53.87 -12.24 -34.19
C CYS A 166 -54.97 -11.35 -34.78
N CYS A 167 -54.62 -10.37 -35.63
CA CYS A 167 -55.61 -9.53 -36.30
C CYS A 167 -56.51 -10.36 -37.23
N ILE A 168 -55.91 -11.24 -38.03
CA ILE A 168 -56.63 -12.13 -38.95
C ILE A 168 -57.63 -13.00 -38.17
N MET A 169 -57.15 -13.71 -37.13
CA MET A 169 -57.98 -14.55 -36.28
C MET A 169 -59.13 -13.78 -35.62
N LYS A 170 -58.85 -12.59 -35.08
CA LYS A 170 -59.86 -11.73 -34.47
C LYS A 170 -60.93 -11.32 -35.48
N THR A 171 -60.54 -10.85 -36.66
CA THR A 171 -61.49 -10.44 -37.70
C THR A 171 -62.36 -11.60 -38.19
N SER A 172 -61.80 -12.80 -38.30
CA SER A 172 -62.57 -14.01 -38.65
C SER A 172 -63.57 -14.40 -37.56
N LEU A 173 -63.17 -14.34 -36.28
CA LEU A 173 -64.05 -14.63 -35.15
C LEU A 173 -65.16 -13.57 -34.97
N ASP A 174 -64.84 -12.29 -35.18
CA ASP A 174 -65.81 -11.18 -35.16
C ASP A 174 -66.85 -11.35 -36.28
N TYR A 175 -66.40 -11.69 -37.50
CA TYR A 175 -67.28 -11.99 -38.62
C TYR A 175 -68.19 -13.18 -38.32
N LEU A 176 -67.63 -14.32 -37.86
CA LEU A 176 -68.39 -15.52 -37.54
C LEU A 176 -69.40 -15.31 -36.40
N SER A 177 -69.08 -14.44 -35.44
CA SER A 177 -69.97 -14.09 -34.32
C SER A 177 -71.13 -13.17 -34.75
N SER A 178 -71.00 -12.46 -35.87
CA SER A 178 -72.03 -11.56 -36.39
C SER A 178 -73.14 -12.26 -37.19
N LEU A 179 -72.95 -13.54 -37.52
CA LEU A 179 -73.88 -14.32 -38.34
C LEU A 179 -75.18 -14.64 -37.59
N SER A 180 -76.31 -14.43 -38.25
CA SER A 180 -77.67 -14.62 -37.76
C SER A 180 -78.14 -16.08 -37.81
N ALA A 181 -79.24 -16.39 -37.13
CA ALA A 181 -79.84 -17.72 -37.12
C ALA A 181 -80.12 -18.28 -38.53
N ASN A 182 -80.38 -17.38 -39.47
CA ASN A 182 -80.75 -17.67 -40.85
C ASN A 182 -79.54 -17.92 -41.75
N ASP A 183 -78.33 -17.63 -41.30
CA ASP A 183 -77.09 -17.83 -42.04
C ASP A 183 -76.56 -19.27 -41.91
N GLY A 184 -77.40 -20.17 -41.40
CA GLY A 184 -77.25 -21.63 -41.43
C GLY A 184 -76.40 -22.26 -40.33
N LEU A 185 -75.67 -21.47 -39.52
CA LEU A 185 -74.86 -22.00 -38.43
C LEU A 185 -75.71 -22.74 -37.38
N SER A 186 -75.31 -23.95 -36.99
CA SER A 186 -75.98 -24.65 -35.88
C SER A 186 -75.82 -23.89 -34.56
N GLY A 187 -76.76 -24.04 -33.63
CA GLY A 187 -76.66 -23.42 -32.30
C GLY A 187 -75.38 -23.83 -31.55
N ALA A 188 -74.96 -25.08 -31.71
CA ALA A 188 -73.72 -25.61 -31.14
C ALA A 188 -72.47 -24.93 -31.73
N MET A 189 -72.42 -24.73 -33.06
CA MET A 189 -71.29 -24.06 -33.72
C MET A 189 -71.18 -22.61 -33.29
N ARG A 190 -72.32 -21.92 -33.13
CA ARG A 190 -72.37 -20.54 -32.64
C ARG A 190 -71.85 -20.40 -31.20
N ALA A 191 -72.19 -21.36 -30.34
CA ALA A 191 -71.67 -21.43 -28.98
C ALA A 191 -70.15 -21.65 -28.98
N LEU A 192 -69.64 -22.55 -29.82
CA LEU A 192 -68.19 -22.80 -29.98
C LEU A 192 -67.44 -21.58 -30.51
N ILE A 193 -67.97 -20.86 -31.51
CA ILE A 193 -67.37 -19.62 -32.02
C ILE A 193 -67.31 -18.54 -30.93
N SER A 194 -68.38 -18.43 -30.14
CA SER A 194 -68.43 -17.49 -29.01
C SER A 194 -67.39 -17.85 -27.94
N GLU A 195 -67.30 -19.13 -27.59
CA GLU A 195 -66.30 -19.65 -26.65
C GLU A 195 -64.88 -19.42 -27.18
N ALA A 196 -64.60 -19.78 -28.43
CA ALA A 196 -63.32 -19.56 -29.09
C ALA A 196 -62.92 -18.07 -29.08
N SER A 197 -63.87 -17.16 -29.29
CA SER A 197 -63.64 -15.72 -29.21
C SER A 197 -63.23 -15.27 -27.80
N THR A 198 -63.94 -15.75 -26.77
CA THR A 198 -63.61 -15.42 -25.38
C THR A 198 -62.25 -15.99 -24.95
N VAL A 199 -61.96 -17.23 -25.32
CA VAL A 199 -60.69 -17.90 -25.01
C VAL A 199 -59.55 -17.22 -25.75
N PHE A 200 -59.71 -16.92 -27.04
CA PHE A 200 -58.71 -16.22 -27.84
C PHE A 200 -58.36 -14.85 -27.24
N ALA A 201 -59.36 -14.03 -26.89
CA ALA A 201 -59.13 -12.72 -26.29
C ALA A 201 -58.39 -12.83 -24.94
N HIS A 202 -58.78 -13.79 -24.11
CA HIS A 202 -58.14 -14.03 -22.82
C HIS A 202 -56.70 -14.53 -22.97
N CYS A 203 -56.46 -15.53 -23.81
CA CYS A 203 -55.14 -16.12 -24.04
C CYS A 203 -54.19 -15.12 -24.69
N SER A 204 -54.62 -14.38 -25.71
CA SER A 204 -53.80 -13.37 -26.38
C SER A 204 -53.35 -12.29 -25.39
N SER A 205 -54.27 -11.71 -24.62
CA SER A 205 -53.94 -10.68 -23.63
C SER A 205 -53.02 -11.21 -22.53
N SER A 206 -53.33 -12.38 -21.97
CA SER A 206 -52.57 -12.94 -20.85
C SER A 206 -51.18 -13.39 -21.28
N TYR A 207 -51.03 -13.92 -22.50
CA TYR A 207 -49.74 -14.34 -23.03
C TYR A 207 -48.82 -13.15 -23.31
N ILE A 208 -49.34 -12.08 -23.92
CA ILE A 208 -48.55 -10.86 -24.15
C ILE A 208 -48.07 -10.26 -22.83
N GLU A 209 -48.95 -10.17 -21.83
CA GLU A 209 -48.58 -9.68 -20.49
C GLU A 209 -47.50 -10.57 -19.83
N ALA A 210 -47.70 -11.89 -19.87
CA ALA A 210 -46.73 -12.84 -19.35
C ALA A 210 -45.38 -12.72 -20.06
N ASN A 211 -45.36 -12.59 -21.39
CA ASN A 211 -44.13 -12.44 -22.16
C ASN A 211 -43.37 -11.15 -21.78
N MET A 212 -44.07 -9.99 -21.73
CA MET A 212 -43.46 -8.73 -21.28
C MET A 212 -42.86 -8.87 -19.87
N LYS A 213 -43.57 -9.57 -18.97
CA LYS A 213 -43.09 -9.80 -17.61
C LYS A 213 -41.89 -10.74 -17.57
N VAL A 214 -41.84 -11.78 -18.40
CA VAL A 214 -40.68 -12.68 -18.53
C VAL A 214 -39.47 -11.90 -19.03
N GLU A 215 -39.60 -11.10 -20.08
CA GLU A 215 -38.49 -10.30 -20.62
C GLU A 215 -37.98 -9.26 -19.62
N SER A 216 -38.90 -8.55 -18.95
CA SER A 216 -38.56 -7.57 -17.92
C SER A 216 -37.85 -8.23 -16.73
N THR A 217 -38.38 -9.32 -16.21
CA THR A 217 -37.78 -10.04 -15.07
C THR A 217 -36.45 -10.71 -15.44
N ALA A 218 -36.31 -11.26 -16.65
CA ALA A 218 -35.04 -11.79 -17.15
C ALA A 218 -33.96 -10.69 -17.21
N SER A 219 -34.33 -9.50 -17.68
CA SER A 219 -33.43 -8.34 -17.72
C SER A 219 -33.02 -7.88 -16.31
N GLU A 220 -33.95 -7.88 -15.36
CA GLU A 220 -33.66 -7.55 -13.96
C GLU A 220 -32.77 -8.59 -13.26
N LEU A 221 -32.99 -9.88 -13.54
CA LEU A 221 -32.14 -10.97 -13.03
C LEU A 221 -30.72 -10.85 -13.56
N LEU A 222 -30.55 -10.62 -14.86
CA LEU A 222 -29.23 -10.39 -15.46
C LEU A 222 -28.53 -9.20 -14.83
N ARG A 223 -29.26 -8.11 -14.58
CA ARG A 223 -28.72 -6.93 -13.88
C ARG A 223 -28.29 -7.28 -12.46
N ALA A 224 -29.06 -8.08 -11.73
CA ALA A 224 -28.73 -8.50 -10.37
C ALA A 224 -27.45 -9.36 -10.33
N ASP A 225 -27.28 -10.29 -11.29
CA ASP A 225 -26.07 -11.10 -11.40
C ASP A 225 -24.83 -10.26 -11.71
N ASN A 226 -24.96 -9.28 -12.61
CA ASN A 226 -23.87 -8.33 -12.90
C ASN A 226 -23.49 -7.52 -11.65
N LEU A 227 -24.47 -6.96 -10.94
CA LEU A 227 -24.22 -6.21 -9.70
C LEU A 227 -23.56 -7.07 -8.62
N LYS A 228 -23.94 -8.34 -8.53
CA LYS A 228 -23.32 -9.30 -7.59
C LYS A 228 -21.86 -9.54 -7.94
N SER A 229 -21.54 -9.72 -9.22
CA SER A 229 -20.15 -9.84 -9.71
C SER A 229 -19.34 -8.58 -9.42
N ASP A 230 -19.90 -7.40 -9.72
CA ASP A 230 -19.25 -6.12 -9.49
C ASP A 230 -18.98 -5.88 -7.99
N LEU A 231 -19.91 -6.27 -7.12
CA LEU A 231 -19.74 -6.15 -5.67
C LEU A 231 -18.62 -7.06 -5.14
N GLU A 232 -18.50 -8.29 -5.63
CA GLU A 232 -17.41 -9.19 -5.23
C GLU A 232 -16.05 -8.66 -5.74
N ASN A 233 -16.01 -8.12 -6.96
CA ASN A 233 -14.81 -7.46 -7.49
C ASN A 233 -14.42 -6.23 -6.66
N ASN A 234 -15.40 -5.38 -6.31
CA ASN A 234 -15.17 -4.22 -5.45
C ASN A 234 -14.61 -4.62 -4.07
N LYS A 235 -15.18 -5.66 -3.46
CA LYS A 235 -14.71 -6.21 -2.19
C LYS A 235 -13.25 -6.69 -2.27
N ASN A 236 -12.87 -7.35 -3.36
CA ASN A 236 -11.49 -7.79 -3.58
C ASN A 236 -10.54 -6.58 -3.73
N GLN A 237 -10.90 -5.60 -4.55
CA GLN A 237 -10.11 -4.37 -4.70
C GLN A 237 -9.96 -3.59 -3.38
N PHE A 238 -11.02 -3.54 -2.58
CA PHE A 238 -10.96 -2.92 -1.25
C PHE A 238 -9.94 -3.62 -0.35
N ASN A 239 -9.95 -4.95 -0.32
CA ASN A 239 -9.00 -5.72 0.48
C ASN A 239 -7.55 -5.51 0.01
N ASP A 240 -7.30 -5.48 -1.29
CA ASP A 240 -5.98 -5.20 -1.86
C ASP A 240 -5.49 -3.78 -1.51
N THR A 241 -6.41 -2.82 -1.51
CA THR A 241 -6.14 -1.43 -1.12
C THR A 241 -5.77 -1.34 0.36
N VAL A 242 -6.51 -2.04 1.24
CA VAL A 242 -6.21 -2.12 2.68
C VAL A 242 -4.84 -2.76 2.94
N ALA A 243 -4.50 -3.83 2.22
CA ALA A 243 -3.19 -4.46 2.32
C ALA A 243 -2.07 -3.49 1.91
N SER A 244 -2.24 -2.81 0.78
CA SER A 244 -1.31 -1.79 0.29
C SER A 244 -1.15 -0.62 1.26
N GLU A 245 -2.24 -0.13 1.84
CA GLU A 245 -2.23 0.92 2.86
C GLU A 245 -1.41 0.48 4.08
N LYS A 246 -1.60 -0.75 4.55
CA LYS A 246 -0.85 -1.30 5.69
C LYS A 246 0.65 -1.34 5.42
N GLU A 247 1.07 -1.77 4.22
CA GLU A 247 2.47 -1.77 3.82
C GLU A 247 3.06 -0.35 3.76
N LEU A 248 2.31 0.61 3.21
CA LEU A 248 2.75 2.01 3.15
C LEU A 248 2.92 2.60 4.55
N ARG A 249 2.00 2.33 5.48
CA ARG A 249 2.13 2.76 6.88
C ARG A 249 3.38 2.18 7.55
N GLN A 250 3.70 0.91 7.28
CA GLN A 250 4.93 0.29 7.80
C GLN A 250 6.19 0.90 7.20
N LYS A 251 6.21 1.16 5.88
CA LYS A 251 7.32 1.84 5.21
C LYS A 251 7.53 3.24 5.79
N LEU A 252 6.45 3.98 6.02
CA LEU A 252 6.50 5.33 6.61
C LEU A 252 7.13 5.31 8.00
N ALA A 253 6.69 4.41 8.88
CA ALA A 253 7.24 4.30 10.24
C ALA A 253 8.76 4.02 10.24
N ARG A 254 9.24 3.15 9.34
CA ARG A 254 10.69 2.88 9.20
C ARG A 254 11.47 4.11 8.73
N LEU A 255 10.90 4.90 7.82
CA LEU A 255 11.53 6.14 7.35
C LEU A 255 11.60 7.20 8.45
N GLU A 256 10.57 7.30 9.29
CA GLU A 256 10.56 8.20 10.45
C GLU A 256 11.64 7.82 11.46
N GLU A 257 11.79 6.53 11.79
CA GLU A 257 12.85 6.04 12.68
C GLU A 257 14.26 6.34 12.12
N MET A 258 14.47 6.09 10.82
CA MET A 258 15.74 6.38 10.16
C MET A 258 16.06 7.88 10.16
N LYS A 259 15.04 8.73 9.97
CA LYS A 259 15.19 10.19 10.06
C LYS A 259 15.65 10.60 11.46
N GLU A 260 15.02 10.11 12.52
CA GLU A 260 15.39 10.44 13.90
C GLU A 260 16.84 10.04 14.23
N GLU A 261 17.27 8.87 13.78
CA GLU A 261 18.65 8.41 13.97
C GLU A 261 19.66 9.27 13.19
N LEU A 262 19.35 9.63 11.94
CA LEU A 262 20.20 10.56 11.17
C LEU A 262 20.31 11.93 11.84
N GLU A 263 19.21 12.47 12.37
CA GLU A 263 19.23 13.72 13.12
C GLU A 263 20.11 13.63 14.38
N LYS A 264 20.11 12.49 15.07
CA LYS A 264 20.98 12.23 16.23
C LYS A 264 22.45 12.16 15.84
N GLN A 265 22.77 11.52 14.71
CA GLN A 265 24.13 11.48 14.17
C GLN A 265 24.63 12.87 13.77
N ILE A 266 23.78 13.70 13.17
CA ILE A 266 24.10 15.11 12.86
C ILE A 266 24.40 15.89 14.14
N ARG A 267 23.57 15.77 15.18
CA ARG A 267 23.79 16.44 16.47
C ARG A 267 25.14 16.06 17.09
N THR A 268 25.47 14.77 17.06
CA THR A 268 26.74 14.24 17.59
C THR A 268 27.94 14.76 16.81
N THR A 269 27.87 14.71 15.47
CA THR A 269 28.93 15.21 14.59
C THR A 269 29.18 16.69 14.79
N ASN A 270 28.12 17.50 14.92
CA ASN A 270 28.24 18.92 15.21
C ASN A 270 28.93 19.20 16.56
N ALA A 271 28.61 18.42 17.60
CA ALA A 271 29.30 18.52 18.89
C ALA A 271 30.82 18.24 18.75
N ASN A 272 31.18 17.20 17.99
CA ASN A 272 32.58 16.86 17.73
C ASN A 272 33.31 17.96 16.93
N ILE A 273 32.66 18.53 15.91
CA ILE A 273 33.21 19.67 15.15
C ILE A 273 33.47 20.86 16.07
N MET A 274 32.54 21.19 16.97
CA MET A 274 32.71 22.28 17.93
C MET A 274 33.88 22.01 18.90
N ALA A 275 33.98 20.79 19.42
CA ALA A 275 35.08 20.39 20.31
C ALA A 275 36.44 20.47 19.61
N SER A 276 36.54 19.93 18.38
CA SER A 276 37.75 19.99 17.56
C SER A 276 38.15 21.43 17.23
N ARG A 277 37.18 22.30 16.88
CA ARG A 277 37.41 23.73 16.65
C ARG A 277 37.93 24.45 17.90
N LYS A 278 37.41 24.10 19.09
CA LYS A 278 37.91 24.63 20.36
C LYS A 278 39.37 24.23 20.60
N GLU A 279 39.72 22.97 20.32
CA GLU A 279 41.08 22.48 20.52
C GLU A 279 42.06 23.06 19.50
N GLN A 280 41.66 23.19 18.23
CA GLN A 280 42.42 23.90 17.21
C GLN A 280 42.74 25.34 17.65
N ASN A 281 41.78 26.04 18.23
CA ASN A 281 41.97 27.41 18.72
C ASN A 281 42.97 27.49 19.88
N LYS A 282 42.92 26.55 20.84
CA LYS A 282 43.93 26.46 21.91
C LYS A 282 45.32 26.18 21.35
N THR A 283 45.43 25.23 20.43
CA THR A 283 46.69 24.87 19.77
C THR A 283 47.27 26.06 19.01
N ARG A 284 46.44 26.81 18.27
CA ARG A 284 46.84 28.04 17.57
C ARG A 284 47.29 29.15 18.54
N LYS A 285 46.67 29.26 19.71
CA LYS A 285 47.14 30.16 20.78
C LYS A 285 48.52 29.73 21.27
N ARG A 286 48.68 28.45 21.65
CA ARG A 286 49.98 27.92 22.11
C ARG A 286 51.08 28.09 21.06
N LYS A 287 50.79 27.84 19.77
CA LYS A 287 51.74 28.06 18.67
C LYS A 287 52.26 29.51 18.63
N ARG A 288 51.39 30.49 18.84
CA ARG A 288 51.79 31.91 18.92
C ARG A 288 52.64 32.17 20.16
N ASP A 289 52.26 31.62 21.31
CA ASP A 289 52.99 31.79 22.56
C ASP A 289 54.43 31.21 22.44
N VAL A 290 54.58 30.00 21.89
CA VAL A 290 55.89 29.38 21.60
C VAL A 290 56.72 30.25 20.66
N TYR A 291 56.11 30.83 19.63
CA TYR A 291 56.81 31.68 18.68
C TYR A 291 57.35 32.96 19.34
N VAL A 292 56.56 33.59 20.21
CA VAL A 292 56.99 34.78 20.97
C VAL A 292 58.13 34.43 21.93
N GLU A 293 57.99 33.33 22.67
CA GLU A 293 59.03 32.81 23.56
C GLU A 293 60.34 32.52 22.80
N GLY A 294 60.25 31.87 21.64
CA GLY A 294 61.39 31.59 20.77
C GLY A 294 62.10 32.85 20.28
N LYS A 295 61.37 33.92 19.94
CA LYS A 295 61.97 35.21 19.58
C LYS A 295 62.74 35.82 20.75
N ALA A 296 62.19 35.76 21.96
CA ALA A 296 62.85 36.28 23.16
C ALA A 296 64.14 35.51 23.47
N LEU A 297 64.09 34.17 23.41
CA LEU A 297 65.27 33.32 23.61
C LEU A 297 66.34 33.58 22.54
N LYS A 298 65.95 33.76 21.28
CA LYS A 298 66.88 34.11 20.21
C LYS A 298 67.61 35.44 20.50
N ALA A 299 66.88 36.47 20.92
CA ALA A 299 67.49 37.75 21.30
C ALA A 299 68.47 37.60 22.47
N GLN A 300 68.13 36.82 23.49
CA GLN A 300 69.04 36.52 24.61
C GLN A 300 70.30 35.79 24.13
N MET A 301 70.14 34.79 23.25
CA MET A 301 71.25 34.03 22.68
C MET A 301 72.18 34.93 21.85
N ASP A 302 71.63 35.85 21.07
CA ASP A 302 72.44 36.79 20.27
C ASP A 302 73.27 37.72 21.16
N VAL A 303 72.69 38.23 22.27
CA VAL A 303 73.43 38.99 23.29
C VAL A 303 74.55 38.14 23.93
N MET A 304 74.26 36.88 24.26
CA MET A 304 75.26 36.00 24.86
C MET A 304 76.39 35.66 23.88
N LYS A 305 76.08 35.48 22.59
CA LYS A 305 77.07 35.20 21.54
C LYS A 305 78.12 36.31 21.42
N GLU A 306 77.72 37.57 21.63
CA GLU A 306 78.65 38.71 21.68
C GLU A 306 79.50 38.74 22.96
N LYS A 307 78.91 38.34 24.11
CA LYS A 307 79.60 38.37 25.41
C LYS A 307 80.58 37.21 25.62
N VAL A 308 80.28 36.03 25.08
CA VAL A 308 81.05 34.79 25.32
C VAL A 308 82.55 34.96 25.06
N PRO A 309 83.03 35.53 23.93
CA PRO A 309 84.47 35.67 23.70
C PRO A 309 85.17 36.54 24.75
N ARG A 310 84.51 37.65 25.15
CA ARG A 310 85.04 38.54 26.19
C ARG A 310 85.09 37.82 27.55
N LEU A 311 84.01 37.15 27.93
CA LEU A 311 83.95 36.40 29.20
C LEU A 311 84.98 35.26 29.23
N GLN A 312 85.20 34.59 28.10
CA GLN A 312 86.22 33.54 27.99
C GLN A 312 87.62 34.13 28.17
N HIS A 313 87.92 35.24 27.50
CA HIS A 313 89.21 35.92 27.67
C HIS A 313 89.43 36.41 29.10
N GLU A 314 88.41 37.03 29.71
CA GLU A 314 88.47 37.47 31.12
C GLU A 314 88.68 36.29 32.07
N HIS A 315 88.01 35.16 31.83
CA HIS A 315 88.19 33.92 32.60
C HIS A 315 89.62 33.37 32.50
N ASP A 316 90.17 33.31 31.28
CA ASP A 316 91.51 32.76 31.04
C ASP A 316 92.58 33.65 31.68
N LEU A 317 92.44 34.98 31.57
CA LEU A 317 93.31 35.95 32.23
C LEU A 317 93.21 35.87 33.76
N ALA A 318 92.01 35.70 34.31
CA ALA A 318 91.81 35.52 35.74
C ALA A 318 92.48 34.24 36.25
N LYS A 319 92.43 33.16 35.47
CA LYS A 319 93.09 31.90 35.79
C LYS A 319 94.61 32.01 35.76
N GLU A 320 95.18 32.66 34.75
CA GLU A 320 96.62 32.92 34.66
C GLU A 320 97.11 33.74 35.86
N ASN A 321 96.40 34.83 36.20
CA ASN A 321 96.72 35.64 37.37
C ASN A 321 96.62 34.83 38.67
N GLN A 322 95.62 33.96 38.81
CA GLN A 322 95.48 33.09 39.97
C GLN A 322 96.67 32.13 40.10
N GLU A 323 97.12 31.51 39.01
CA GLU A 323 98.28 30.61 38.99
C GLU A 323 99.57 31.36 39.34
N LYS A 324 99.74 32.58 38.79
CA LYS A 324 100.86 33.46 39.13
C LYS A 324 100.90 33.81 40.61
N ILE A 325 99.78 34.25 41.19
CA ILE A 325 99.68 34.58 42.62
C ILE A 325 100.01 33.35 43.48
N LYS A 326 99.51 32.16 43.11
CA LYS A 326 99.84 30.91 43.83
C LYS A 326 101.34 30.62 43.79
N ALA A 327 101.99 30.80 42.64
CA ALA A 327 103.42 30.61 42.49
C ALA A 327 104.23 31.62 43.32
N GLU A 328 103.91 32.91 43.22
CA GLU A 328 104.55 33.99 43.99
C GLU A 328 104.39 33.76 45.51
N TRP A 329 103.18 33.39 45.96
CA TRP A 329 102.91 33.09 47.36
C TRP A 329 103.69 31.87 47.86
N SER A 330 103.80 30.82 47.04
CA SER A 330 104.60 29.65 47.35
C SER A 330 106.09 29.99 47.44
N GLU A 331 106.61 30.77 46.50
CA GLU A 331 108.02 31.23 46.51
C GLU A 331 108.31 32.10 47.75
N PHE A 332 107.40 33.02 48.07
CA PHE A 332 107.49 33.83 49.28
C PHE A 332 107.48 32.95 50.54
N GLY A 333 106.58 31.97 50.60
CA GLY A 333 106.52 30.98 51.69
C GLY A 333 107.85 30.23 51.87
N GLU A 334 108.48 29.79 50.79
CA GLU A 334 109.81 29.15 50.85
C GLU A 334 110.92 30.11 51.30
N LYS A 335 110.93 31.36 50.82
CA LYS A 335 111.86 32.40 51.32
C LYS A 335 111.68 32.64 52.81
N PHE A 336 110.43 32.76 53.26
CA PHE A 336 110.09 32.99 54.67
C PHE A 336 110.53 31.81 55.54
N LYS A 337 110.22 30.56 55.15
CA LYS A 337 110.72 29.35 55.83
C LYS A 337 112.24 29.36 55.95
N LYS A 338 112.97 29.70 54.88
CA LYS A 338 114.44 29.74 54.89
C LYS A 338 115.00 30.78 55.85
N ILE A 339 114.37 31.95 55.97
CA ILE A 339 114.77 32.98 56.95
C ILE A 339 114.50 32.48 58.37
N VAL A 340 113.31 31.95 58.65
CA VAL A 340 112.96 31.41 59.98
C VAL A 340 113.91 30.28 60.40
N VAL A 341 114.24 29.37 59.48
CA VAL A 341 115.23 28.31 59.74
C VAL A 341 116.62 28.91 59.99
N LYS A 342 117.04 29.91 59.21
CA LYS A 342 118.33 30.60 59.44
C LYS A 342 118.38 31.33 60.78
N SER A 343 117.34 32.06 61.16
CA SER A 343 117.28 32.75 62.45
C SER A 343 117.26 31.75 63.60
N ALA A 344 116.52 30.64 63.48
CA ALA A 344 116.58 29.57 64.48
C ALA A 344 118.00 28.97 64.59
N VAL A 345 118.68 28.70 63.47
CA VAL A 345 120.07 28.21 63.48
C VAL A 345 121.04 29.24 64.06
N GLN A 346 120.80 30.53 63.83
CA GLN A 346 121.63 31.61 64.34
C GLN A 346 121.43 31.81 65.86
N ASP A 347 120.19 31.71 66.35
CA ASP A 347 119.88 31.68 67.78
C ASP A 347 120.55 30.46 68.44
N TYR A 348 120.52 29.28 67.81
CA TYR A 348 121.27 28.10 68.28
C TYR A 348 122.80 28.33 68.29
N GLN A 349 123.35 29.06 67.32
CA GLN A 349 124.79 29.37 67.27
C GLN A 349 125.21 30.46 68.26
N GLU A 350 124.35 31.44 68.54
CA GLU A 350 124.58 32.45 69.57
C GLU A 350 124.44 31.84 70.98
N GLU A 351 123.47 30.94 71.19
CA GLU A 351 123.29 30.22 72.45
C GLU A 351 124.47 29.25 72.72
N PHE A 352 124.91 28.46 71.71
CA PHE A 352 126.12 27.64 71.84
C PHE A 352 127.41 28.46 71.92
N GLY A 353 127.50 29.59 71.22
CA GLY A 353 128.64 30.51 71.27
C GLY A 353 128.78 31.19 72.63
N PHE A 354 127.67 31.49 73.30
CA PHE A 354 127.65 31.98 74.68
C PHE A 354 128.08 30.88 75.65
N VAL A 355 127.58 29.65 75.49
CA VAL A 355 127.98 28.48 76.31
C VAL A 355 129.47 28.17 76.17
N LEU A 356 130.03 28.22 74.96
CA LEU A 356 131.46 27.98 74.73
C LEU A 356 132.34 29.12 75.24
N LYS A 357 131.90 30.39 75.17
CA LYS A 357 132.61 31.50 75.81
C LYS A 357 132.59 31.40 77.34
N GLN A 358 131.48 30.96 77.94
CA GLN A 358 131.41 30.67 79.37
C GLN A 358 132.38 29.55 79.76
N GLN A 359 132.46 28.47 78.98
CA GLN A 359 133.39 27.35 79.23
C GLN A 359 134.87 27.69 79.04
N VAL A 360 135.22 28.60 78.13
CA VAL A 360 136.60 29.08 77.95
C VAL A 360 136.98 30.06 79.06
N HIS A 361 136.03 30.87 79.55
CA HIS A 361 136.27 31.74 80.70
C HIS A 361 136.48 30.95 81.99
N ASP A 362 135.78 29.82 82.16
CA ASP A 362 135.96 28.92 83.32
C ASP A 362 137.21 28.03 83.22
N LYS A 363 137.75 27.78 82.02
CA LYS A 363 139.00 27.00 81.83
C LYS A 363 140.29 27.83 81.91
N ASN A 364 140.21 29.17 81.92
CA ASN A 364 141.36 30.04 82.18
C ASN A 364 141.69 30.23 83.67
N PHE A 365 140.98 29.52 84.57
CA PHE A 365 141.31 29.40 85.99
C PHE A 365 141.95 28.02 86.28
N ASN A 366 143.04 27.70 85.58
CA ASN A 366 144.04 26.72 86.01
C ASN A 366 145.23 26.77 85.06
N PHE A 367 146.09 27.78 85.21
CA PHE A 367 147.53 27.60 85.35
C PHE A 367 148.15 28.91 85.86
N TYR A 368 149.15 28.69 86.71
CA TYR A 368 150.15 29.63 87.22
C TYR A 368 150.63 30.70 86.23
#